data_AF-A0A6P8RL25-F1
#
_entry.id   AF-A0A6P8RL25-F1
#
_cell.length_a   1.000
_cell.length_b   1.000
_cell.length_c   1.000
_cell.angle_alpha   90.00
_cell.angle_beta   90.00
_cell.angle_gamma   90.00
#
_symmetry.space_group_name_H-M   'P 1'
#
loop_
_entity.id
_entity.type
_entity.pdbx_description
1 polymer ?
#
loop_
_entity_poly.entity_id
_entity_poly.type
_entity_poly.pdbx_seq_one_letter_code
_entity_poly.pdbx_strand_id
1 'polypeptide(L)'
;MSTILMETKSTEKLIYQQEDDIDSTKLHCETLEAHNTTLCVENIRLKFEIEKAKEEFEELLTKISVYREKIEAHAKMFLEADSKLPVMSELSEKQQMVKMLKEKKEELMHDLQNPEGKIIKQVQRKIARLEEEISTIKQSIIAKNDMLEEEKKSHVKLRKDIAVQNKRCDAILKRLHCQLNKVQSSKRQWYWNIQQMEKDAAKLRKRLGIAE
;
A
#
# COMPACT_ATOMS: atom_id res chain seq x y z
N MET A 1 -118.83 -79.38 38.72
CA MET A 1 -118.58 -78.05 39.34
C MET A 1 -117.15 -77.87 39.86
N SER A 2 -116.45 -78.90 40.36
CA SER A 2 -115.08 -78.76 40.90
C SER A 2 -113.95 -78.55 39.87
N THR A 3 -114.05 -79.14 38.67
CA THR A 3 -112.99 -79.06 37.63
C THR A 3 -112.92 -77.70 36.95
N ILE A 4 -114.10 -77.15 36.61
CA ILE A 4 -114.24 -75.81 36.02
C ILE A 4 -113.66 -74.74 36.97
N LEU A 5 -113.86 -74.90 38.29
CA LEU A 5 -113.34 -73.96 39.30
C LEU A 5 -111.80 -73.98 39.42
N MET A 6 -111.15 -75.13 39.20
CA MET A 6 -109.69 -75.23 39.20
C MET A 6 -109.06 -74.66 37.93
N GLU A 7 -109.67 -74.92 36.76
CA GLU A 7 -109.23 -74.32 35.50
C GLU A 7 -109.34 -72.79 35.56
N THR A 8 -110.47 -72.26 36.05
CA THR A 8 -110.63 -70.81 36.21
C THR A 8 -109.59 -70.20 37.15
N LYS A 9 -109.26 -70.88 38.26
CA LYS A 9 -108.20 -70.43 39.19
C LYS A 9 -106.79 -70.50 38.59
N SER A 10 -106.52 -71.51 37.76
CA SER A 10 -105.24 -71.65 37.07
C SER A 10 -105.07 -70.58 35.98
N THR A 11 -106.12 -70.30 35.22
CA THR A 11 -106.11 -69.24 34.22
C THR A 11 -106.00 -67.87 34.85
N GLU A 12 -106.66 -67.64 35.99
CA GLU A 12 -106.56 -66.38 36.75
C GLU A 12 -105.13 -66.13 37.27
N LYS A 13 -104.47 -67.14 37.83
CA LYS A 13 -103.04 -67.04 38.20
C LYS A 13 -102.13 -66.77 37.01
N LEU A 14 -102.41 -67.37 35.86
CA LEU A 14 -101.65 -67.13 34.63
C LEU A 14 -101.85 -65.69 34.12
N ILE A 15 -103.08 -65.18 34.20
CA ILE A 15 -103.39 -63.78 33.86
C ILE A 15 -102.61 -62.83 34.78
N TYR A 16 -102.63 -63.06 36.10
CA TYR A 16 -101.86 -62.23 37.03
C TYR A 16 -100.34 -62.27 36.75
N GLN A 17 -99.77 -63.43 36.45
CA GLN A 17 -98.35 -63.53 36.09
C GLN A 17 -98.03 -62.80 34.79
N GLN A 18 -98.91 -62.90 33.79
CA GLN A 18 -98.76 -62.19 32.52
C GLN A 18 -98.90 -60.68 32.70
N GLU A 19 -99.81 -60.23 33.57
CA GLU A 19 -99.97 -58.82 33.93
C GLU A 19 -98.69 -58.28 34.63
N ASP A 20 -98.13 -59.02 35.59
CA ASP A 20 -96.87 -58.67 36.25
C ASP A 20 -95.69 -58.61 35.25
N ASP A 21 -95.61 -59.56 34.32
CA ASP A 21 -94.58 -59.59 33.28
C ASP A 21 -94.72 -58.41 32.30
N ILE A 22 -95.97 -58.05 31.95
CA ILE A 22 -96.30 -56.88 31.11
C ILE A 22 -95.89 -55.59 31.82
N ASP A 23 -96.20 -55.44 33.11
CA ASP A 23 -95.84 -54.26 33.89
C ASP A 23 -94.31 -54.13 34.04
N SER A 24 -93.62 -55.25 34.30
CA SER A 24 -92.15 -55.27 34.35
C SER A 24 -91.50 -54.92 33.01
N THR A 25 -92.03 -55.43 31.88
CA THR A 25 -91.49 -55.10 30.56
C THR A 25 -91.77 -53.66 30.18
N LYS A 26 -92.95 -53.13 30.54
CA LYS A 26 -93.30 -51.73 30.32
C LYS A 26 -92.37 -50.78 31.06
N LEU A 27 -92.09 -51.04 32.34
CA LEU A 27 -91.13 -50.26 33.12
C LEU A 27 -89.71 -50.31 32.52
N HIS A 28 -89.30 -51.48 32.01
CA HIS A 28 -88.02 -51.62 31.33
C HIS A 28 -87.95 -50.83 30.02
N CYS A 29 -89.01 -50.86 29.21
CA CYS A 29 -89.13 -50.07 28.00
C CYS A 29 -89.07 -48.56 28.31
N GLU A 30 -89.80 -48.09 29.32
CA GLU A 30 -89.75 -46.70 29.78
C GLU A 30 -88.33 -46.28 30.20
N THR A 31 -87.60 -47.16 30.89
CA THR A 31 -86.21 -46.92 31.28
C THR A 31 -85.27 -46.83 30.07
N LEU A 32 -85.43 -47.73 29.09
CA LEU A 32 -84.64 -47.72 27.85
C LEU A 32 -84.94 -46.47 27.00
N GLU A 33 -86.20 -46.05 26.93
CA GLU A 33 -86.60 -44.81 26.25
C GLU A 33 -85.98 -43.57 26.91
N ALA A 34 -85.97 -43.51 28.24
CA ALA A 34 -85.30 -42.45 29.00
C ALA A 34 -83.78 -42.44 28.73
N HIS A 35 -83.15 -43.62 28.62
CA HIS A 35 -81.72 -43.70 28.32
C HIS A 35 -81.41 -43.29 26.87
N ASN A 36 -82.21 -43.74 25.91
CA ASN A 36 -82.08 -43.35 24.49
C ASN A 36 -82.29 -41.84 24.30
N THR A 37 -83.26 -41.24 24.97
CA THR A 37 -83.47 -39.78 24.91
C THR A 37 -82.28 -39.03 25.50
N THR A 38 -81.73 -39.48 26.63
CA THR A 38 -80.51 -38.90 27.23
C THR A 38 -79.31 -38.99 26.28
N LEU A 39 -79.07 -40.16 25.68
CA LEU A 39 -77.99 -40.36 24.70
C LEU A 39 -78.19 -39.51 23.44
N CYS A 40 -79.42 -39.36 22.94
CA CYS A 40 -79.72 -38.50 21.81
C CYS A 40 -79.39 -37.03 22.09
N VAL A 41 -79.79 -36.51 23.26
CA VAL A 41 -79.48 -35.13 23.66
C VAL A 41 -77.97 -34.92 23.76
N GLU A 42 -77.26 -35.87 24.37
CA GLU A 42 -75.81 -35.81 24.50
C GLU A 42 -75.09 -35.88 23.15
N ASN A 43 -75.56 -36.72 22.23
CA ASN A 43 -75.00 -36.81 20.88
C ASN A 43 -75.17 -35.50 20.10
N ILE A 44 -76.33 -34.85 20.25
CA ILE A 44 -76.58 -33.52 19.67
C ILE A 44 -75.63 -32.48 20.28
N ARG A 45 -75.45 -32.50 21.61
CA ARG A 45 -74.53 -31.60 22.32
C ARG A 45 -73.09 -31.75 21.82
N LEU A 46 -72.59 -32.99 21.75
CA LEU A 46 -71.22 -33.26 21.29
C LEU A 46 -71.01 -32.87 19.82
N LYS A 47 -71.99 -33.11 18.94
CA LYS A 47 -71.92 -32.64 17.55
C LYS A 47 -71.78 -31.12 17.46
N PHE A 48 -72.55 -30.39 18.26
CA PHE A 48 -72.45 -28.93 18.31
C PHE A 48 -71.08 -28.47 18.84
N GLU A 49 -70.57 -29.10 19.89
CA GLU A 49 -69.24 -28.78 20.43
C GLU A 49 -68.10 -29.07 19.44
N ILE A 50 -68.19 -30.19 18.70
CA ILE A 50 -67.23 -30.53 17.64
C ILE A 50 -67.26 -29.48 16.54
N GLU A 51 -68.43 -29.07 16.09
CA GLU A 51 -68.55 -28.10 14.99
C GLU A 51 -68.04 -26.71 15.41
N LYS A 52 -68.39 -26.28 16.63
CA LYS A 52 -67.85 -25.05 17.22
C LYS A 52 -66.31 -25.08 17.30
N ALA A 53 -65.74 -26.20 17.77
CA ALA A 53 -64.29 -26.33 17.86
C ALA A 53 -63.58 -26.31 16.48
N LYS A 54 -64.23 -26.84 15.44
CA LYS A 54 -63.70 -26.75 14.06
C LYS A 54 -63.72 -25.31 13.54
N GLU A 55 -64.82 -24.59 13.74
CA GLU A 55 -64.94 -23.19 13.32
C GLU A 55 -63.88 -22.32 14.00
N GLU A 56 -63.69 -22.49 15.31
CA GLU A 56 -62.62 -21.81 16.07
C GLU A 56 -61.22 -22.17 15.55
N PHE A 57 -60.99 -23.43 15.17
CA PHE A 57 -59.71 -23.88 14.61
C PHE A 57 -59.44 -23.30 13.22
N GLU A 58 -60.45 -23.23 12.35
CA GLU A 58 -60.34 -22.60 11.02
C GLU A 58 -60.08 -21.09 11.14
N GLU A 59 -60.75 -20.41 12.08
CA GLU A 59 -60.48 -19.00 12.38
C GLU A 59 -59.03 -18.81 12.86
N LEU A 60 -58.52 -19.72 13.69
CA LEU A 60 -57.13 -19.65 14.15
C LEU A 60 -56.14 -19.89 13.00
N LEU A 61 -56.40 -20.85 12.11
CA LEU A 61 -55.55 -21.14 10.95
C LEU A 61 -55.48 -19.94 9.98
N THR A 62 -56.61 -19.31 9.69
CA THR A 62 -56.64 -18.11 8.84
C THR A 62 -55.84 -16.96 9.46
N LYS A 63 -56.00 -16.72 10.77
CA LYS A 63 -55.19 -15.74 11.51
C LYS A 63 -53.69 -16.06 11.41
N ILE A 64 -53.29 -17.31 11.65
CA ILE A 64 -51.89 -17.74 11.58
C ILE A 64 -51.32 -17.53 10.17
N SER A 65 -52.08 -17.88 9.12
CA SER A 65 -51.65 -17.69 7.73
C SER A 65 -51.37 -16.22 7.43
N VAL A 66 -52.29 -15.32 7.81
CA VAL A 66 -52.12 -13.87 7.63
C VAL A 66 -50.90 -13.34 8.39
N TYR A 67 -50.66 -13.80 9.62
CA TYR A 67 -49.47 -13.41 10.37
C TYR A 67 -48.18 -13.89 9.71
N ARG A 68 -48.17 -15.12 9.19
CA ARG A 68 -47.02 -15.69 8.50
C ARG A 68 -46.65 -14.90 7.25
N GLU A 69 -47.64 -14.55 6.42
CA GLU A 69 -47.44 -13.72 5.24
C GLU A 69 -46.87 -12.34 5.59
N LYS A 70 -47.36 -11.72 6.68
CA LYS A 70 -46.81 -10.44 7.17
C LYS A 70 -45.35 -10.58 7.59
N ILE A 71 -45.01 -11.63 8.33
CA ILE A 71 -43.63 -11.88 8.77
C ILE A 71 -42.72 -12.07 7.57
N GLU A 72 -43.15 -12.84 6.56
CA GLU A 72 -42.37 -13.08 5.35
C GLU A 72 -42.15 -11.80 4.54
N ALA A 73 -43.18 -10.96 4.40
CA ALA A 73 -43.06 -9.65 3.77
C ALA A 73 -42.06 -8.73 4.51
N HIS A 74 -42.14 -8.68 5.85
CA HIS A 74 -41.20 -7.91 6.65
C HIS A 74 -39.76 -8.44 6.55
N ALA A 75 -39.58 -9.76 6.59
CA ALA A 75 -38.27 -10.39 6.45
C ALA A 75 -37.63 -10.04 5.10
N LYS A 76 -38.41 -10.05 4.01
CA LYS A 76 -37.94 -9.66 2.68
C LYS A 76 -37.50 -8.19 2.64
N MET A 77 -38.31 -7.28 3.17
CA MET A 77 -37.95 -5.85 3.23
C MET A 77 -36.67 -5.62 4.05
N PHE A 78 -36.51 -6.36 5.15
CA PHE A 78 -35.32 -6.27 5.99
C PHE A 78 -34.07 -6.74 5.23
N LEU A 79 -34.12 -7.88 4.54
CA LEU A 79 -33.00 -8.39 3.74
C LEU A 79 -32.61 -7.43 2.59
N GLU A 80 -33.60 -6.83 1.94
CA GLU A 80 -33.36 -5.81 0.91
C GLU A 80 -32.71 -4.54 1.47
N ALA A 81 -33.06 -4.13 2.69
CA ALA A 81 -32.42 -3.01 3.37
C ALA A 81 -30.99 -3.35 3.81
N ASP A 82 -30.80 -4.53 4.40
CA ASP A 82 -29.52 -5.03 4.90
C ASP A 82 -28.51 -5.18 3.76
N SER A 83 -28.92 -5.73 2.62
CA SER A 83 -28.06 -5.85 1.42
C SER A 83 -27.57 -4.51 0.87
N LYS A 84 -28.30 -3.41 1.10
CA LYS A 84 -27.93 -2.05 0.65
C LYS A 84 -27.05 -1.31 1.64
N LEU A 85 -27.06 -1.69 2.92
CA LEU A 85 -26.34 -1.01 3.99
C LEU A 85 -24.83 -0.87 3.72
N PRO A 86 -24.11 -1.90 3.25
CA PRO A 86 -22.66 -1.78 2.98
C PRO A 86 -22.36 -0.73 1.92
N VAL A 87 -23.13 -0.74 0.83
CA VAL A 87 -22.95 0.22 -0.28
C VAL A 87 -23.24 1.65 0.18
N MET A 88 -24.28 1.85 1.01
CA MET A 88 -24.57 3.17 1.57
C MET A 88 -23.47 3.67 2.51
N SER A 89 -22.91 2.78 3.34
CA SER A 89 -21.80 3.12 4.23
C SER A 89 -20.55 3.51 3.44
N GLU A 90 -20.16 2.71 2.44
CA GLU A 90 -19.01 3.01 1.58
C GLU A 90 -19.22 4.32 0.81
N LEU A 91 -20.42 4.54 0.27
CA LEU A 91 -20.75 5.77 -0.44
C LEU A 91 -20.57 7.01 0.46
N SER A 92 -21.01 6.93 1.72
CA SER A 92 -20.86 8.01 2.69
C SER A 92 -19.38 8.31 2.98
N GLU A 93 -18.56 7.26 3.19
CA GLU A 93 -17.11 7.41 3.40
C GLU A 93 -16.43 8.05 2.19
N LYS A 94 -16.75 7.59 0.97
CA LYS A 94 -16.19 8.14 -0.27
C LYS A 94 -16.60 9.60 -0.47
N GLN A 95 -17.84 9.96 -0.16
CA GLN A 95 -18.31 11.35 -0.21
C GLN A 95 -17.51 12.25 0.75
N GLN A 96 -17.26 11.78 1.97
CA GLN A 96 -16.44 12.51 2.94
C GLN A 96 -15.00 12.67 2.47
N MET A 97 -14.40 11.61 1.90
CA MET A 97 -13.05 11.67 1.34
C MET A 97 -12.95 12.69 0.20
N VAL A 98 -13.91 12.69 -0.72
CA VAL A 98 -13.95 13.66 -1.82
C VAL A 98 -14.08 15.09 -1.30
N LYS A 99 -14.88 15.31 -0.24
CA LYS A 99 -15.00 16.62 0.39
C LYS A 99 -13.66 17.11 0.95
N MET A 100 -12.96 16.28 1.73
CA MET A 100 -11.64 16.63 2.27
C MET A 100 -10.62 16.90 1.16
N LEU A 101 -10.63 16.12 0.08
CA LEU A 101 -9.72 16.34 -1.05
C LEU A 101 -10.01 17.65 -1.78
N LYS A 102 -11.28 18.04 -1.92
CA LYS A 102 -11.67 19.33 -2.50
C LYS A 102 -11.19 20.48 -1.62
N GLU A 103 -11.42 20.42 -0.32
CA GLU A 103 -10.93 21.42 0.64
C GLU A 103 -9.40 21.55 0.55
N LYS A 104 -8.68 20.42 0.53
CA LYS A 104 -7.22 20.45 0.43
C LYS A 104 -6.72 21.02 -0.89
N LYS A 105 -7.40 20.72 -1.99
CA LYS A 105 -7.08 21.29 -3.31
C LYS A 105 -7.26 22.81 -3.30
N GLU A 106 -8.35 23.32 -2.74
CA GLU A 106 -8.60 24.76 -2.65
C GLU A 106 -7.55 25.47 -1.78
N GLU A 107 -7.19 24.89 -0.61
CA GLU A 107 -6.09 25.40 0.22
C GLU A 107 -4.77 25.51 -0.56
N LEU A 108 -4.41 24.46 -1.30
CA LEU A 108 -3.18 24.42 -2.09
C LEU A 108 -3.21 25.43 -3.25
N MET A 109 -4.34 25.55 -3.96
CA MET A 109 -4.49 26.56 -5.01
C MET A 109 -4.36 27.97 -4.44
N HIS A 110 -4.96 28.24 -3.29
CA HIS A 110 -4.83 29.53 -2.63
C HIS A 110 -3.38 29.83 -2.21
N ASP A 111 -2.67 28.85 -1.64
CA ASP A 111 -1.26 29.00 -1.28
C ASP A 111 -0.36 29.22 -2.51
N LEU A 112 -0.66 28.56 -3.65
CA LEU A 112 0.10 28.72 -4.89
C LEU A 112 -0.17 30.06 -5.60
N GLN A 113 -1.40 30.57 -5.52
CA GLN A 113 -1.76 31.88 -6.08
C GLN A 113 -1.28 33.05 -5.20
N ASN A 114 -1.06 32.80 -3.91
CA ASN A 114 -0.54 33.80 -2.99
C ASN A 114 0.99 33.89 -3.12
N PRO A 115 1.56 35.06 -3.50
CA PRO A 115 3.01 35.27 -3.49
C PRO A 115 3.63 35.07 -2.11
N GLU A 116 2.84 35.28 -1.05
CA GLU A 116 3.22 35.03 0.33
C GLU A 116 2.89 33.62 0.85
N GLY A 117 2.33 32.77 -0.01
CA GLY A 117 2.03 31.38 0.30
C GLY A 117 3.27 30.62 0.75
N LYS A 118 3.07 29.62 1.61
CA LYS A 118 4.14 28.85 2.23
C LYS A 118 5.02 28.17 1.18
N ILE A 119 4.41 27.54 0.17
CA ILE A 119 5.11 26.86 -0.92
C ILE A 119 5.88 27.88 -1.75
N ILE A 120 5.25 28.98 -2.14
CA ILE A 120 5.87 30.03 -2.95
C ILE A 120 7.06 30.66 -2.20
N LYS A 121 6.90 31.05 -0.93
CA LYS A 121 7.99 31.55 -0.08
C LYS A 121 9.13 30.55 0.06
N GLN A 122 8.85 29.25 0.09
CA GLN A 122 9.90 28.23 0.13
C GLN A 122 10.69 28.16 -1.18
N VAL A 123 9.99 28.22 -2.32
CA VAL A 123 10.62 28.25 -3.64
C VAL A 123 11.45 29.53 -3.82
N GLN A 124 10.91 30.70 -3.49
CA GLN A 124 11.62 31.98 -3.54
C GLN A 124 12.91 31.94 -2.72
N ARG A 125 12.89 31.40 -1.49
CA ARG A 125 14.10 31.22 -0.67
C ARG A 125 15.13 30.28 -1.31
N LYS A 126 14.70 29.25 -2.04
CA LYS A 126 15.62 28.37 -2.79
C LYS A 126 16.23 29.12 -3.97
N ILE A 127 15.43 29.89 -4.72
CA ILE A 127 15.90 30.71 -5.83
C ILE A 127 16.96 31.72 -5.35
N ALA A 128 16.66 32.48 -4.30
CA ALA A 128 17.58 33.48 -3.74
C ALA A 128 18.94 32.87 -3.31
N ARG A 129 18.93 31.69 -2.70
CA ARG A 129 20.17 30.98 -2.34
C ARG A 129 20.99 30.56 -3.56
N LEU A 130 20.33 30.05 -4.60
CA LEU A 130 21.01 29.69 -5.84
C LEU A 130 21.59 30.93 -6.55
N GLU A 131 20.88 32.05 -6.53
CA GLU A 131 21.37 33.33 -7.07
C GLU A 131 22.63 33.81 -6.32
N GLU A 132 22.65 33.68 -5.00
CA GLU A 132 23.82 34.00 -4.17
C GLU A 132 25.01 33.09 -4.49
N GLU A 133 24.81 31.77 -4.54
CA GLU A 133 25.86 30.80 -4.91
C GLU A 133 26.44 31.09 -6.30
N ILE A 134 25.58 31.38 -7.28
CA ILE A 134 26.01 31.75 -8.64
C ILE A 134 26.84 33.03 -8.61
N SER A 135 26.44 34.03 -7.81
CA SER A 135 27.18 35.29 -7.67
C SER A 135 28.57 35.07 -7.09
N THR A 136 28.69 34.28 -6.01
CA THR A 136 29.97 33.94 -5.38
C THR A 136 30.89 33.18 -6.34
N ILE A 137 30.36 32.22 -7.09
CA ILE A 137 31.14 31.46 -8.08
C ILE A 137 31.62 32.39 -9.20
N LYS A 138 30.77 33.29 -9.72
CA LYS A 138 31.16 34.28 -10.73
C LYS A 138 32.31 35.16 -10.25
N GLN A 139 32.24 35.66 -9.02
CA GLN A 139 33.33 36.47 -8.44
C GLN A 139 34.63 35.66 -8.30
N SER A 140 34.54 34.39 -7.88
CA SER A 140 35.70 33.50 -7.79
C SER A 140 36.34 33.24 -9.16
N ILE A 141 35.54 33.07 -10.22
CA ILE A 141 36.02 32.88 -11.59
C ILE A 141 36.77 34.13 -12.07
N ILE A 142 36.22 35.33 -11.83
CA ILE A 142 36.88 36.59 -12.20
C ILE A 142 38.24 36.69 -11.51
N ALA A 143 38.28 36.50 -10.19
CA ALA A 143 39.54 36.56 -9.43
C ALA A 143 40.58 35.54 -9.93
N LYS A 144 40.17 34.30 -10.23
CA LYS A 144 41.07 33.28 -10.79
C LYS A 144 41.59 33.64 -12.18
N ASN A 145 40.75 34.26 -13.02
CA ASN A 145 41.18 34.72 -14.34
C ASN A 145 42.21 35.85 -14.24
N ASP A 146 42.04 36.79 -13.31
CA ASP A 146 43.01 37.86 -13.09
C ASP A 146 44.37 37.30 -12.64
N MET A 147 44.36 36.35 -11.69
CA MET A 147 45.57 35.64 -11.27
C MET A 147 46.25 34.91 -12.43
N LEU A 148 45.46 34.24 -13.29
CA LEU A 148 45.98 33.54 -14.46
C LEU A 148 46.67 34.50 -15.44
N GLU A 149 46.14 35.71 -15.61
CA GLU A 149 46.71 36.70 -16.52
C GLU A 149 48.04 37.27 -15.99
N GLU A 150 48.13 37.51 -14.67
CA GLU A 150 49.41 37.91 -14.05
C GLU A 150 50.46 36.79 -14.11
N GLU A 151 50.05 35.53 -13.93
CA GLU A 151 50.94 34.38 -14.06
C GLU A 151 51.49 34.27 -15.49
N LYS A 152 50.64 34.46 -16.51
CA LYS A 152 51.08 34.49 -17.92
C LYS A 152 52.12 35.58 -18.17
N LYS A 153 51.92 36.80 -17.65
CA LYS A 153 52.88 37.90 -17.77
C LYS A 153 54.22 37.56 -17.12
N SER A 154 54.19 36.96 -15.93
CA SER A 154 55.37 36.52 -15.21
C SER A 154 56.14 35.43 -15.97
N HIS A 155 55.42 34.44 -16.51
CA HIS A 155 55.99 33.38 -17.31
C HIS A 155 56.66 33.89 -18.60
N VAL A 156 56.09 34.91 -19.27
CA VAL A 156 56.72 35.56 -20.43
C VAL A 156 58.06 36.22 -20.04
N LYS A 157 58.13 36.88 -18.87
CA LYS A 157 59.37 37.47 -18.37
C LYS A 157 60.42 36.39 -18.09
N LEU A 158 60.05 35.35 -17.34
CA LEU A 158 60.94 34.21 -17.04
C LEU A 158 61.48 33.55 -18.31
N ARG A 159 60.66 33.35 -19.34
CA ARG A 159 61.11 32.82 -20.64
C ARG A 159 62.19 33.68 -21.29
N LYS A 160 62.05 35.01 -21.23
CA LYS A 160 63.07 35.94 -21.76
C LYS A 160 64.37 35.84 -20.97
N ASP A 161 64.28 35.78 -19.64
CA ASP A 161 65.45 35.67 -18.78
C ASP A 161 66.19 34.35 -19.00
N ILE A 162 65.48 33.21 -19.08
CA ILE A 162 66.04 31.91 -19.44
C ILE A 162 66.75 31.98 -20.79
N ALA A 163 66.13 32.59 -21.80
CA ALA A 163 66.75 32.72 -23.12
C ALA A 163 68.04 33.57 -23.09
N VAL A 164 68.07 34.65 -22.29
CA VAL A 164 69.27 35.46 -22.10
C VAL A 164 70.36 34.66 -21.40
N GLN A 165 70.02 33.91 -20.34
CA GLN A 165 70.99 33.08 -19.63
C GLN A 165 71.55 31.96 -20.52
N ASN A 166 70.71 31.31 -21.31
CA ASN A 166 71.15 30.29 -22.27
C ASN A 166 72.17 30.87 -23.27
N LYS A 167 71.93 32.06 -23.83
CA LYS A 167 72.90 32.74 -24.71
C LYS A 167 74.22 33.07 -24.00
N ARG A 168 74.17 33.47 -22.73
CA ARG A 168 75.37 33.73 -21.92
C ARG A 168 76.16 32.44 -21.67
N CYS A 169 75.48 31.38 -21.26
CA CYS A 169 76.07 30.05 -21.07
C CYS A 169 76.72 29.54 -22.36
N ASP A 170 76.06 29.66 -23.50
CA ASP A 170 76.61 29.29 -24.81
C ASP A 170 77.89 30.07 -25.15
N ALA A 171 77.91 31.37 -24.89
CA ALA A 171 79.09 32.20 -25.13
C ALA A 171 80.26 31.80 -24.23
N ILE A 172 79.98 31.52 -22.95
CA ILE A 172 80.97 31.02 -22.00
C ILE A 172 81.52 29.66 -22.46
N LEU A 173 80.64 28.72 -22.84
CA LEU A 173 81.03 27.40 -23.35
C LEU A 173 81.91 27.51 -24.59
N LYS A 174 81.56 28.36 -25.55
CA LYS A 174 82.37 28.60 -26.76
C LYS A 174 83.75 29.16 -26.41
N ARG A 175 83.82 30.14 -25.49
CA ARG A 175 85.11 30.71 -25.05
C ARG A 175 85.98 29.65 -24.36
N LEU A 176 85.40 28.88 -23.43
CA LEU A 176 86.11 27.80 -22.74
C LEU A 176 86.61 26.74 -23.74
N HIS A 177 85.80 26.38 -24.74
CA HIS A 177 86.20 25.46 -25.79
C HIS A 177 87.39 25.99 -26.61
N CYS A 178 87.37 27.26 -27.01
CA CYS A 178 88.51 27.88 -27.70
C CYS A 178 89.77 27.93 -26.82
N GLN A 179 89.63 28.26 -25.54
CA GLN A 179 90.74 28.25 -24.59
C GLN A 179 91.34 26.84 -24.45
N LEU A 180 90.49 25.81 -24.31
CA LEU A 180 90.92 24.42 -24.25
C LEU A 180 91.67 24.01 -25.52
N ASN A 181 91.14 24.32 -26.71
CA ASN A 181 91.79 24.02 -27.98
C ASN A 181 93.14 24.71 -28.12
N LYS A 182 93.26 25.97 -27.67
CA LYS A 182 94.54 26.71 -27.68
C LYS A 182 95.57 26.01 -26.79
N VAL A 183 95.21 25.67 -25.56
CA VAL A 183 96.09 24.96 -24.62
C VAL A 183 96.49 23.59 -25.17
N GLN A 184 95.56 22.83 -25.75
CA GLN A 184 95.86 21.54 -26.38
C GLN A 184 96.80 21.67 -27.57
N SER A 185 96.62 22.67 -28.43
CA SER A 185 97.50 22.94 -29.57
C SER A 185 98.91 23.31 -29.11
N SER A 186 99.03 24.24 -28.15
CA SER A 186 100.32 24.58 -27.55
C SER A 186 100.99 23.34 -26.95
N LYS A 187 100.25 22.51 -26.18
CA LYS A 187 100.78 21.25 -25.63
C LYS A 187 101.35 20.34 -26.71
N ARG A 188 100.67 20.18 -27.85
CA ARG A 188 101.18 19.39 -29.00
C ARG A 188 102.46 20.00 -29.58
N GLN A 189 102.53 21.32 -29.71
CA GLN A 189 103.72 22.02 -30.20
C GLN A 189 104.91 21.88 -29.26
N TRP A 190 104.71 22.06 -27.94
CA TRP A 190 105.74 21.82 -26.93
C TRP A 190 106.27 20.40 -27.01
N TYR A 191 105.38 19.41 -27.12
CA TYR A 191 105.76 18.01 -27.27
C TYR A 191 106.61 17.77 -28.53
N TRP A 192 106.24 18.38 -29.67
CA TRP A 192 107.02 18.30 -30.90
C TRP A 192 108.40 18.97 -30.79
N ASN A 193 108.47 20.15 -30.17
CA ASN A 193 109.73 20.86 -29.93
C ASN A 193 110.68 20.05 -29.04
N ILE A 194 110.15 19.46 -27.95
CA ILE A 194 110.92 18.58 -27.06
C ILE A 194 111.49 17.41 -27.86
N GLN A 195 110.67 16.72 -28.66
CA GLN A 195 111.15 15.61 -29.49
C GLN A 195 112.23 16.02 -30.50
N GLN A 196 112.16 17.23 -31.08
CA GLN A 196 113.22 17.72 -31.97
C GLN A 196 114.51 18.05 -31.21
N MET A 197 114.40 18.74 -30.07
CA MET A 197 115.56 19.02 -29.21
C MET A 197 116.23 17.74 -28.73
N GLU A 198 115.45 16.71 -28.37
CA GLU A 198 115.97 15.38 -28.02
C GLU A 198 116.74 14.74 -29.18
N LYS A 199 116.21 14.82 -30.41
CA LYS A 199 116.91 14.33 -31.62
C LYS A 199 118.19 15.10 -31.91
N ASP A 200 118.18 16.42 -31.81
CA ASP A 200 119.35 17.25 -32.09
C ASP A 200 120.41 17.12 -30.99
N ALA A 201 120.00 17.01 -29.73
CA ALA A 201 120.89 16.64 -28.63
C ALA A 201 121.53 15.26 -28.87
N ALA A 202 120.77 14.26 -29.33
CA ALA A 202 121.31 12.96 -29.70
C ALA A 202 122.33 13.04 -30.86
N LYS A 203 122.09 13.88 -31.88
CA LYS A 203 123.06 14.12 -32.97
C LYS A 203 124.33 14.81 -32.48
N LEU A 204 124.22 15.80 -31.58
CA LEU A 204 125.37 16.51 -31.02
C LEU A 204 126.20 15.59 -30.11
N ARG A 205 125.54 14.76 -29.29
CA ARG A 205 126.20 13.70 -28.52
C ARG A 205 127.02 12.77 -29.43
N LYS A 206 126.43 12.30 -30.54
CA LYS A 206 127.14 11.53 -31.57
C LYS A 206 128.35 12.26 -32.18
N ARG A 207 128.28 13.57 -32.41
CA ARG A 207 129.38 14.36 -32.99
C ARG A 207 130.52 14.66 -32.01
N LEU A 208 130.22 14.75 -30.72
CA LEU A 208 131.21 15.04 -29.67
C LEU A 208 131.94 13.79 -29.17
N GLY A 209 131.72 12.62 -29.79
CA GLY A 209 132.33 11.36 -29.36
C GLY A 209 131.82 10.86 -28.00
N ILE A 210 130.82 11.53 -27.43
CA ILE A 210 130.08 11.06 -26.25
C ILE A 210 129.05 10.08 -26.79
N ALA A 211 129.52 8.89 -27.15
CA ALA A 211 128.64 7.77 -27.39
C ALA A 211 128.03 7.35 -26.04
N GLU A 212 126.72 7.51 -25.94
CA GLU A 212 125.88 6.35 -25.60
C GLU A 212 125.45 5.70 -26.91
#